data_AF-A0A965EEX4-F1
#
_entry.id   AF-A0A965EEX4-F1
#
_cell.length_a   1.000
_cell.length_b   1.000
_cell.length_c   1.000
_cell.angle_alpha   90.00
_cell.angle_beta   90.00
_cell.angle_gamma   90.00
#
_symmetry.space_group_name_H-M   'P 1'
#
loop_
_entity.id
_entity.type
_entity.pdbx_description
1 polymer ?
#
loop_
_entity_poly.entity_id
_entity_poly.type
_entity_poly.pdbx_seq_one_letter_code
_entity_poly.pdbx_strand_id
1 'polypeptide(L)'
;MTTKEKVFNYLSKDSARNTLTATRMQSLFGVRNPSATINDLRNEGHAIYLNSRIVNGERVSFYRLGTPTKRMVAAGIAALRAQGSRAFA
;
A
#
# COMPACT_ATOMS: atom_id res chain seq x y z
N MET A 1 -5.04 6.76 -17.63
CA MET A 1 -4.93 6.46 -16.19
C MET A 1 -5.26 4.99 -15.95
N THR A 2 -4.27 4.20 -15.54
CA THR A 2 -4.41 2.75 -15.30
C THR A 2 -5.22 2.45 -14.03
N THR A 3 -5.72 1.22 -13.89
CA THR A 3 -6.43 0.78 -12.66
C THR A 3 -5.53 0.88 -11.42
N LYS A 4 -4.24 0.54 -11.57
CA LYS A 4 -3.21 0.69 -10.54
C LYS A 4 -3.01 2.16 -10.12
N GLU A 5 -2.87 3.07 -11.08
CA GLU A 5 -2.79 4.51 -10.80
C GLU A 5 -4.04 5.04 -10.08
N LYS A 6 -5.24 4.52 -10.40
CA LYS A 6 -6.49 4.90 -9.71
C LYS A 6 -6.47 4.52 -8.25
N VAL A 7 -5.99 3.31 -7.95
CA VAL A 7 -5.81 2.83 -6.58
C VAL A 7 -4.79 3.70 -5.85
N PHE A 8 -3.62 3.92 -6.45
CA PHE A 8 -2.57 4.73 -5.83
C PHE A 8 -3.03 6.16 -5.57
N ASN A 9 -3.56 6.85 -6.58
CA ASN A 9 -4.05 8.22 -6.45
C ASN A 9 -5.17 8.35 -5.43
N TYR A 10 -5.97 7.29 -5.22
CA TYR A 10 -6.97 7.30 -4.15
C TYR A 10 -6.33 7.21 -2.77
N LEU A 11 -5.37 6.30 -2.57
CA LEU A 11 -4.70 6.08 -1.29
C LEU A 11 -3.77 7.24 -0.89
N SER A 12 -3.21 7.96 -1.87
CA SER A 12 -2.25 9.05 -1.65
C SER A 12 -2.87 10.42 -1.35
N LYS A 13 -4.20 10.53 -1.34
CA LYS A 13 -4.87 11.79 -1.00
C LYS A 13 -4.53 12.18 0.45
N ASP A 14 -4.62 13.47 0.76
CA ASP A 14 -4.47 13.98 2.13
C ASP A 14 -5.84 14.13 2.78
N SER A 15 -6.39 13.01 3.24
CA SER A 15 -7.64 12.97 4.00
C SER A 15 -7.56 11.84 5.00
N ALA A 16 -8.11 12.06 6.20
CA ALA A 16 -8.05 11.12 7.32
C ALA A 16 -8.60 9.71 7.04
N ARG A 17 -9.23 9.47 5.88
CA ARG A 17 -9.89 8.19 5.54
C ARG A 17 -9.57 7.64 4.14
N ASN A 18 -8.37 7.88 3.61
CA ASN A 18 -7.96 7.32 2.31
C ASN A 18 -7.58 5.85 2.40
N THR A 19 -8.62 5.03 2.58
CA THR A 19 -8.55 3.59 2.70
C THR A 19 -9.46 2.90 1.69
N LEU A 20 -9.05 1.73 1.23
CA LEU A 20 -9.83 0.92 0.28
C LEU A 20 -9.96 -0.51 0.79
N THR A 21 -11.19 -1.03 0.82
CA THR A 21 -11.40 -2.47 0.91
C THR A 21 -11.22 -3.10 -0.47
N ALA A 22 -10.94 -4.40 -0.53
CA ALA A 22 -10.81 -5.13 -1.80
C ALA A 22 -12.07 -4.98 -2.67
N THR A 23 -13.25 -5.12 -2.05
CA THR A 23 -14.55 -4.90 -2.71
C THR A 23 -14.68 -3.48 -3.28
N ARG A 24 -14.23 -2.47 -2.53
CA ARG A 24 -14.28 -1.07 -3.00
C ARG A 24 -13.33 -0.82 -4.17
N MET A 25 -12.18 -1.48 -4.22
CA MET A 25 -11.27 -1.42 -5.38
C MET A 25 -11.91 -2.03 -6.62
N GLN A 26 -12.62 -3.14 -6.47
CA GLN A 26 -13.38 -3.78 -7.54
C GLN A 26 -14.51 -2.86 -8.03
N SER A 27 -15.36 -2.37 -7.13
CA SER A 27 -16.53 -1.57 -7.48
C SER A 27 -16.18 -0.19 -8.04
N LEU A 28 -15.19 0.52 -7.48
CA LEU A 28 -14.87 1.89 -7.91
C LEU A 28 -13.96 1.93 -9.13
N PHE A 29 -13.03 0.98 -9.26
CA PHE A 29 -11.94 1.06 -10.24
C PHE A 29 -11.87 -0.14 -11.18
N GLY A 30 -12.72 -1.15 -11.04
CA GLY A 30 -12.73 -2.34 -11.89
C GLY A 30 -11.50 -3.23 -11.70
N VAL A 31 -10.88 -3.21 -10.53
CA VAL A 31 -9.67 -4.01 -10.25
C VAL A 31 -10.04 -5.49 -10.15
N ARG A 32 -9.61 -6.32 -11.11
CA ARG A 32 -9.88 -7.77 -11.10
C ARG A 32 -9.25 -8.49 -9.89
N ASN A 33 -8.00 -8.17 -9.58
CA ASN A 33 -7.27 -8.77 -8.44
C ASN A 33 -6.68 -7.68 -7.53
N PRO A 34 -7.44 -7.23 -6.51
CA PRO A 34 -6.98 -6.20 -5.59
C PRO A 34 -5.65 -6.50 -4.90
N SER A 35 -5.43 -7.75 -4.49
CA SER A 35 -4.21 -8.13 -3.79
C SER A 35 -2.97 -8.03 -4.69
N ALA A 36 -3.09 -8.46 -5.95
CA ALA A 36 -2.01 -8.33 -6.93
C ALA A 36 -1.68 -6.86 -7.21
N THR A 37 -2.70 -6.03 -7.44
CA THR A 37 -2.48 -4.59 -7.67
C THR A 37 -1.79 -3.90 -6.48
N ILE A 38 -2.12 -4.27 -5.24
CA ILE A 38 -1.43 -3.75 -4.06
C ILE A 38 0.01 -4.28 -3.98
N ASN A 39 0.25 -5.52 -4.38
CA ASN A 39 1.60 -6.08 -4.43
C ASN A 39 2.49 -5.34 -5.43
N ASP A 40 1.95 -5.03 -6.62
CA ASP A 40 2.66 -4.24 -7.63
C ASP A 40 3.06 -2.87 -7.08
N LEU A 41 2.13 -2.18 -6.40
CA LEU A 41 2.41 -0.89 -5.77
C LEU A 41 3.48 -0.99 -4.66
N ARG A 42 3.52 -2.10 -3.90
CA ARG A 42 4.57 -2.33 -2.90
C ARG A 42 5.92 -2.56 -3.55
N ASN A 43 5.97 -3.28 -4.67
CA ASN A 43 7.20 -3.51 -5.43
C ASN A 43 7.74 -2.20 -6.01
N GLU A 44 6.87 -1.22 -6.29
CA GLU A 44 7.24 0.14 -6.68
C GLU A 44 7.72 1.01 -5.50
N GLY A 45 7.73 0.48 -4.28
CA GLY A 45 8.22 1.16 -3.09
C GLY A 45 7.14 1.87 -2.26
N HIS A 46 5.86 1.70 -2.58
CA HIS A 46 4.79 2.29 -1.78
C HIS A 46 4.49 1.46 -0.52
N ALA A 47 4.62 2.09 0.64
CA ALA A 47 4.35 1.45 1.93
C ALA A 47 2.83 1.34 2.20
N ILE A 48 2.20 0.35 1.55
CA ILE A 48 0.76 0.07 1.68
C ILE A 48 0.52 -1.06 2.68
N TYR A 49 -0.25 -0.76 3.72
CA TYR A 49 -0.57 -1.68 4.81
C TYR A 49 -1.96 -2.27 4.64
N LEU A 50 -2.13 -3.54 5.02
CA LEU A 50 -3.42 -4.18 5.21
C LEU A 50 -3.75 -4.13 6.71
N ASN A 51 -4.77 -3.35 7.05
CA ASN A 51 -5.29 -3.24 8.40
C ASN A 51 -6.68 -3.88 8.47
N SER A 52 -7.16 -4.14 9.69
CA SER A 52 -8.54 -4.57 9.90
C SER A 52 -9.19 -3.73 10.99
N ARG A 53 -10.51 -3.57 10.90
CA ARG A 53 -11.36 -2.93 11.92
C ARG A 53 -12.69 -3.66 12.01
N ILE A 54 -13.38 -3.52 13.14
CA ILE A 54 -14.74 -4.03 13.29
C ILE A 54 -15.71 -2.98 12.76
N VAL A 55 -16.59 -3.38 11.84
CA VAL A 55 -17.71 -2.57 11.33
C VAL A 55 -18.95 -3.42 11.48
N ASN A 56 -19.94 -2.95 12.23
CA ASN A 56 -21.21 -3.66 12.46
C ASN A 56 -21.03 -5.11 12.96
N GLY A 57 -20.07 -5.34 13.85
CA GLY A 57 -19.76 -6.68 14.39
C GLY A 57 -18.88 -7.55 13.49
N GLU A 58 -18.62 -7.13 12.24
CA GLU A 58 -17.81 -7.88 11.29
C GLU A 58 -16.40 -7.31 11.14
N ARG A 59 -15.41 -8.19 10.96
CA ARG A 59 -14.03 -7.79 10.71
C ARG A 59 -13.85 -7.43 9.24
N VAL A 60 -13.60 -6.16 8.95
CA VAL A 60 -13.34 -5.64 7.60
C VAL A 60 -11.88 -5.29 7.44
N SER A 61 -11.25 -5.87 6.42
CA SER A 61 -9.87 -5.57 6.04
C SER A 61 -9.82 -4.44 5.00
N PHE A 62 -8.88 -3.52 5.18
CA PHE A 62 -8.71 -2.35 4.32
C PHE A 62 -7.23 -2.02 4.12
N TYR A 63 -6.92 -1.53 2.92
CA TYR A 63 -5.61 -1.02 2.54
C TYR A 63 -5.51 0.46 2.87
N ARG A 64 -4.32 0.89 3.30
CA ARG A 64 -3.96 2.30 3.50
C ARG A 64 -2.52 2.55 3.08
N LEU A 65 -2.24 3.71 2.49
CA LEU A 65 -0.87 4.19 2.36
C LEU A 65 -0.40 4.69 3.73
N GLY A 66 0.88 4.53 4.04
CA GLY A 66 1.48 5.05 5.25
C GLY A 66 2.97 5.30 5.11
N THR A 67 3.57 5.80 6.18
CA THR A 67 5.02 5.95 6.28
C THR A 67 5.66 4.59 6.58
N PRO A 68 6.75 4.21 5.91
CA PRO A 68 7.48 2.99 6.23
C PRO A 68 7.97 3.03 7.69
N THR A 69 7.81 1.91 8.39
CA THR A 69 8.30 1.80 9.78
C THR A 69 9.83 1.88 9.82
N LYS A 70 10.39 2.35 10.95
CA LYS A 70 11.85 2.37 11.16
C LYS A 70 12.51 1.03 10.86
N ARG A 71 11.85 -0.08 11.20
CA ARG A 71 12.33 -1.45 10.90
C ARG A 71 12.43 -1.72 9.39
N MET A 72 11.41 -1.34 8.61
CA MET A 72 11.44 -1.49 7.16
C MET A 72 12.55 -0.65 6.53
N VAL A 73 12.70 0.59 6.99
CA VAL A 73 13.75 1.50 6.52
C VAL A 73 15.14 0.91 6.82
N ALA A 74 15.37 0.46 8.05
CA ALA A 74 16.64 -0.18 8.44
C ALA A 74 16.96 -1.42 7.61
N ALA A 75 15.96 -2.28 7.37
CA ALA A 75 16.12 -3.47 6.53
C ALA A 75 16.45 -3.11 5.06
N GLY A 76 15.79 -2.09 4.50
CA GLY A 76 16.08 -1.58 3.17
C GLY A 76 17.50 -1.04 3.05
N ILE A 77 17.95 -0.23 4.02
CA ILE A 77 19.32 0.30 4.06
C ILE A 77 20.35 -0.84 4.12
N ALA A 78 20.10 -1.85 4.96
CA ALA A 78 20.99 -3.01 5.08
C ALA A 78 21.07 -3.79 3.75
N ALA A 79 19.93 -4.02 3.09
CA ALA A 79 19.89 -4.70 1.80
C ALA A 79 20.63 -3.93 0.69
N LEU A 80 20.45 -2.61 0.61
CA LEU A 80 21.17 -1.76 -0.34
C LEU A 80 22.69 -1.82 -0.12
N ARG A 81 23.14 -1.76 1.13
CA ARG A 81 24.57 -1.89 1.48
C ARG A 81 25.15 -3.25 1.11
N ALA A 82 24.38 -4.32 1.31
CA ALA A 82 24.80 -5.68 0.93
C ALA A 82 24.99 -5.83 -0.59
N GLN A 83 24.28 -5.03 -1.39
CA GLN A 83 24.43 -4.96 -2.85
C GLN A 83 25.55 -4.00 -3.30
N GLY A 84 26.34 -3.45 -2.37
CA GLY A 84 27.39 -2.48 -2.67
C GLY A 84 26.89 -1.05 -2.92
N SER A 85 25.59 -0.79 -2.74
CA SER A 85 25.02 0.54 -2.91
C SER A 85 25.22 1.41 -1.67
N ARG A 86 25.60 2.67 -1.89
CA ARG A 86 25.71 3.66 -0.81
C ARG A 86 24.32 4.24 -0.55
N ALA A 87 23.61 3.70 0.43
CA ALA A 87 22.22 4.06 0.72
C ALA A 87 21.96 5.55 1.07
N PHE A 88 23.00 6.36 1.26
CA PHE A 88 22.91 7.77 1.66
C PHE A 88 23.89 8.69 0.93
N ALA A 89 24.58 8.22 -0.11
CA ALA A 89 25.63 8.96 -0.79
C ALA A 89 25.35 9.09 -2.30
#